data_AF-A0A258KWY4-F1
#
_entry.id   AF-A0A258KWY4-F1
#
_cell.length_a   1.000
_cell.length_b   1.000
_cell.length_c   1.000
_cell.angle_alpha   90.00
_cell.angle_beta   90.00
_cell.angle_gamma   90.00
#
_symmetry.space_group_name_H-M   'P 1'
#
loop_
_entity.id
_entity.type
_entity.pdbx_description
1 polymer ?
#
loop_
_entity_poly.entity_id
_entity_poly.type
_entity_poly.pdbx_seq_one_letter_code
_entity_poly.pdbx_strand_id
1 'polypeptide(L)'
;MSENGFLGTVAHKVAVGDNTYFSLGLNGGLGKYVGQYSLSGSPAAAQDPVFADQNSLRANLGFGLMLFSQKFYAGLSSPFFYYRDLGTAKQSATAYKPHYLLQGGYLMDMGADIKFKPNMLIKYVNGSPVQIDLNANFLFKETIWLGASLRSMDSVDLLAEIQLSPNLQLGYSYDFTTSRLAAVERGSHEIVLNFRFSTRNSSSTPKCYF
;
A
#
# COMPACT_ATOMS: atom_id res chain seq x y z
N MET A 1 -7.85 -12.14 18.18
CA MET A 1 -8.18 -10.71 17.95
C MET A 1 -8.95 -10.61 16.65
N SER A 2 -9.89 -9.68 16.53
CA SER A 2 -10.60 -9.40 15.28
C SER A 2 -10.86 -7.90 15.13
N GLU A 3 -10.88 -7.44 13.89
CA GLU A 3 -11.25 -6.07 13.53
C GLU A 3 -12.21 -6.10 12.34
N ASN A 4 -13.40 -5.52 12.52
CA ASN A 4 -14.42 -5.41 11.48
C ASN A 4 -14.76 -3.94 11.29
N GLY A 5 -14.77 -3.45 10.05
CA GLY A 5 -15.06 -2.03 9.82
C GLY A 5 -15.44 -1.71 8.39
N PHE A 6 -15.85 -0.46 8.20
CA PHE A 6 -16.14 0.12 6.90
C PHE A 6 -15.24 1.32 6.68
N LEU A 7 -14.70 1.43 5.46
CA LEU A 7 -13.84 2.52 5.06
C LEU A 7 -14.29 3.03 3.70
N GLY A 8 -14.59 4.32 3.63
CA GLY A 8 -14.97 5.02 2.42
C GLY A 8 -13.85 5.95 1.98
N THR A 9 -13.68 6.10 0.68
CA THR A 9 -12.72 7.05 0.10
C THR A 9 -13.40 7.88 -0.97
N VAL A 10 -13.18 9.19 -0.92
CA VAL A 10 -13.58 10.12 -1.98
C VAL A 10 -12.34 10.81 -2.51
N ALA A 11 -12.26 10.99 -3.82
CA ALA A 11 -11.15 11.68 -4.46
C ALA A 11 -11.67 12.67 -5.51
N HIS A 12 -11.00 13.81 -5.59
CA HIS A 12 -11.25 14.82 -6.61
C HIS A 12 -9.93 15.14 -7.32
N LYS A 13 -9.99 15.44 -8.62
CA LYS A 13 -8.82 15.87 -9.40
C LYS A 13 -9.12 17.13 -10.17
N VAL A 14 -8.12 18.00 -10.27
CA VAL A 14 -8.15 19.27 -11.00
C VAL A 14 -6.98 19.31 -11.97
N ALA A 15 -7.20 19.87 -13.16
CA ALA A 15 -6.11 20.15 -14.08
C ALA A 15 -5.32 21.36 -13.55
N VAL A 16 -4.00 21.24 -13.48
CA VAL A 16 -3.10 22.30 -13.02
C VAL A 16 -2.12 22.75 -14.10
N GLY A 17 -2.09 22.07 -15.24
CA GLY A 17 -1.29 22.42 -16.41
C GLY A 17 -1.59 21.48 -17.58
N ASP A 18 -0.77 21.57 -18.63
CA ASP A 18 -0.92 20.71 -19.81
C ASP A 18 -0.65 19.25 -19.44
N ASN A 19 -1.67 18.42 -19.61
CA ASN A 19 -1.68 16.99 -19.26
C ASN A 19 -1.20 16.70 -17.83
N THR A 20 -1.35 17.66 -16.90
CA THR A 20 -0.93 17.52 -15.50
C THR A 20 -2.12 17.76 -14.58
N TYR A 21 -2.33 16.83 -13.66
CA TYR A 21 -3.46 16.82 -12.75
C TYR A 21 -2.99 16.74 -11.32
N PHE A 22 -3.64 17.51 -10.46
CA PHE A 22 -3.51 17.40 -9.03
C PHE A 22 -4.76 16.73 -8.47
N SER A 23 -4.61 15.78 -7.56
CA SER A 23 -5.72 15.08 -6.91
C SER A 23 -5.57 15.12 -5.39
N LEU A 24 -6.72 15.34 -4.75
CA LEU A 24 -6.92 15.23 -3.31
C LEU A 24 -7.86 14.05 -3.06
N GLY A 25 -7.42 13.11 -2.23
CA GLY A 25 -8.19 12.01 -1.70
C GLY A 25 -8.38 12.16 -0.19
N LEU A 26 -9.58 11.87 0.29
CA LEU A 26 -9.90 11.78 1.71
C LEU A 26 -10.50 10.39 1.96
N ASN A 27 -9.99 9.70 2.97
CA ASN A 27 -10.52 8.42 3.39
C ASN A 27 -10.96 8.49 4.85
N GLY A 28 -12.08 7.85 5.16
CA GLY A 28 -12.69 7.86 6.47
C GLY A 28 -13.43 6.57 6.74
N GLY A 29 -13.38 6.10 7.98
CA GLY A 29 -14.02 4.84 8.34
C GLY A 29 -14.17 4.64 9.83
N LEU A 30 -15.02 3.66 10.17
CA LEU A 30 -15.23 3.19 11.53
C LEU A 30 -14.98 1.69 11.57
N GLY A 31 -14.21 1.25 12.55
CA GLY A 31 -13.92 -0.17 12.80
C GLY A 31 -14.15 -0.52 14.25
N LYS A 32 -14.68 -1.72 14.51
CA LYS A 32 -14.75 -2.29 15.85
C LYS A 32 -13.60 -3.28 16.01
N TYR A 33 -12.75 -3.02 16.99
CA TYR A 33 -11.66 -3.89 17.38
C TYR A 33 -12.02 -4.68 18.63
N VAL A 34 -11.79 -5.99 18.60
CA VAL A 34 -11.98 -6.90 19.73
C VAL A 34 -10.72 -7.72 19.94
N GLY A 35 -10.05 -7.50 21.08
CA GLY A 35 -8.93 -8.29 21.55
C GLY A 35 -9.32 -9.07 22.80
N GLN A 36 -9.34 -10.40 22.73
CA GLN A 36 -9.53 -11.25 23.90
C GLN A 36 -8.15 -11.71 24.38
N TYR A 37 -7.63 -11.03 25.39
CA TYR A 37 -6.31 -11.24 25.97
C TYR A 37 -6.37 -12.04 27.26
N SER A 38 -7.53 -12.03 27.93
CA SER A 38 -7.82 -12.71 29.19
C SER A 38 -7.87 -14.25 29.08
N LEU A 39 -7.94 -14.79 27.85
CA LEU A 39 -8.06 -16.23 27.55
C LEU A 39 -6.75 -17.03 27.69
N SER A 40 -5.62 -16.39 28.04
CA SER A 40 -4.40 -17.11 28.40
C SER A 40 -4.61 -17.68 29.80
N GLY A 41 -4.80 -19.00 29.94
CA GLY A 41 -5.14 -19.73 31.19
C GLY A 41 -4.14 -19.64 32.36
N SER A 42 -3.37 -18.55 32.45
CA SER A 42 -2.53 -18.19 33.58
C SER A 42 -3.31 -17.31 34.57
N PRO A 43 -3.45 -17.73 35.84
CA PRO A 43 -4.09 -16.93 36.90
C PRO A 43 -3.45 -15.55 37.11
N ALA A 44 -2.18 -15.38 36.73
CA ALA A 44 -1.46 -14.11 36.83
C ALA A 44 -1.90 -13.08 35.76
N ALA A 45 -2.38 -13.55 34.59
CA ALA A 45 -2.85 -12.67 33.52
C ALA A 45 -4.24 -12.08 33.82
N ALA A 46 -5.05 -12.74 34.65
CA ALA A 46 -6.38 -12.26 35.01
C ALA A 46 -6.39 -10.98 35.87
N GLN A 47 -5.26 -10.62 36.48
CA GLN A 47 -5.11 -9.46 37.38
C GLN A 47 -4.24 -8.34 36.79
N ASP A 48 -3.58 -8.58 35.66
CA ASP A 48 -2.70 -7.62 35.00
C ASP A 48 -3.50 -6.81 33.94
N PRO A 49 -3.64 -5.48 34.12
CA PRO A 49 -4.36 -4.61 33.18
C PRO A 49 -3.86 -4.66 31.73
N VAL A 50 -2.62 -5.09 31.48
CA VAL A 50 -2.09 -5.27 30.12
C VAL A 50 -2.80 -6.39 29.36
N PHE A 51 -3.31 -7.40 30.08
CA PHE A 51 -4.04 -8.54 29.51
C PHE A 51 -5.56 -8.37 29.60
N ALA A 52 -6.05 -7.17 29.89
CA ALA A 52 -7.47 -6.87 29.87
C ALA A 52 -8.02 -6.93 28.44
N ASP A 53 -9.19 -7.54 28.28
CA ASP A 53 -9.87 -7.59 26.99
C ASP A 53 -10.18 -6.19 26.47
N GLN A 54 -9.93 -5.99 25.18
CA GLN A 54 -10.18 -4.73 24.51
C GLN A 54 -11.39 -4.85 23.61
N ASN A 55 -12.29 -3.89 23.74
CA ASN A 55 -13.41 -3.69 22.83
C ASN A 55 -13.51 -2.19 22.58
N SER A 56 -12.95 -1.75 21.45
CA SER A 56 -12.92 -0.34 21.10
C SER A 56 -13.57 -0.11 19.73
N LEU A 57 -14.37 0.95 19.66
CA LEU A 57 -14.75 1.54 18.38
C LEU A 57 -13.64 2.51 17.98
N ARG A 58 -13.09 2.33 16.79
CA ARG A 58 -11.99 3.10 16.22
C ARG A 58 -12.51 3.93 15.07
N ALA A 59 -12.21 5.23 15.12
CA ALA A 59 -12.42 6.12 13.99
C ALA A 59 -11.10 6.38 13.29
N ASN A 60 -11.13 6.24 11.98
CA ASN A 60 -9.98 6.38 11.10
C ASN A 60 -10.23 7.52 10.12
N LEU A 61 -9.27 8.43 10.01
CA LEU A 61 -9.22 9.44 8.99
C LEU A 61 -7.85 9.43 8.33
N GLY A 62 -7.82 9.64 7.03
CA GLY A 62 -6.60 9.83 6.27
C GLY A 62 -6.79 10.73 5.07
N PHE A 63 -5.70 10.95 4.37
CA PHE A 63 -5.67 11.79 3.18
C PHE A 63 -4.62 11.30 2.19
N GLY A 64 -4.76 11.75 0.95
CA GLY A 64 -3.76 11.59 -0.10
C GLY A 64 -3.75 12.81 -1.01
N LEU A 65 -2.56 13.26 -1.36
CA LEU A 65 -2.29 14.28 -2.37
C LEU A 65 -1.50 13.60 -3.48
N MET A 66 -1.84 13.85 -4.73
CA MET A 66 -1.13 13.28 -5.86
C MET A 66 -1.06 14.28 -7.01
N LEU A 67 0.15 14.57 -7.48
CA LEU A 67 0.41 15.28 -8.72
C LEU A 67 0.83 14.25 -9.76
N PHE A 68 0.15 14.19 -10.90
CA PHE A 68 0.45 13.19 -11.92
C PHE A 68 0.21 13.69 -13.34
N SER A 69 0.92 13.09 -14.27
CA SER A 69 0.82 13.31 -15.71
C SER A 69 0.89 11.96 -16.43
N GLN A 70 1.03 11.97 -17.76
CA GLN A 70 1.22 10.76 -18.56
C GLN A 70 2.58 10.09 -18.34
N LYS A 71 3.58 10.84 -17.85
CA LYS A 71 4.97 10.35 -17.69
C LYS A 71 5.48 10.32 -16.26
N PHE A 72 4.81 10.95 -15.30
CA PHE A 72 5.29 10.97 -13.93
C PHE A 72 4.13 11.06 -12.94
N TYR A 73 4.43 10.69 -11.70
CA TYR A 73 3.59 10.97 -10.54
C TYR A 73 4.46 11.26 -9.32
N ALA A 74 3.91 12.05 -8.42
CA ALA A 74 4.45 12.28 -7.09
C ALA A 74 3.26 12.41 -6.14
N GLY A 75 3.33 11.79 -4.96
CA GLY A 75 2.22 11.80 -4.02
C GLY A 75 2.67 11.70 -2.58
N LEU A 76 1.86 12.30 -1.71
CA LEU A 76 2.01 12.25 -0.26
C LEU A 76 0.69 11.77 0.32
N SER A 77 0.71 10.75 1.17
CA SER A 77 -0.50 10.25 1.80
C SER A 77 -0.25 9.80 3.23
N SER A 78 -1.35 9.72 3.99
CA SER A 78 -1.39 9.09 5.29
C SER A 78 -2.72 8.37 5.40
N PRO A 79 -2.77 7.03 5.17
CA PRO A 79 -4.02 6.27 5.19
C PRO A 79 -4.77 6.35 6.53
N PHE A 80 -4.01 6.48 7.62
CA PHE A 80 -4.50 6.60 8.98
C PHE A 80 -3.76 7.76 9.67
N PHE A 81 -4.05 8.99 9.27
CA PHE A 81 -3.46 10.19 9.87
C PHE A 81 -3.93 10.41 11.31
N TYR A 82 -5.18 10.10 11.58
CA TYR A 82 -5.78 10.25 12.89
C TYR A 82 -6.48 8.97 13.30
N TYR A 83 -6.14 8.50 14.50
CA TYR A 83 -6.66 7.29 15.09
C TYR A 83 -7.17 7.61 16.49
N ARG A 84 -8.44 7.33 16.75
CA ARG A 84 -9.03 7.53 18.07
C ARG A 84 -9.83 6.31 18.49
N ASP A 85 -9.44 5.73 19.63
CA ASP A 85 -10.32 4.82 20.35
C ASP A 85 -11.44 5.66 20.99
N LEU A 86 -12.67 5.43 20.55
CA LEU A 86 -13.89 6.08 21.02
C LEU A 86 -14.51 5.36 22.23
N GLY A 87 -13.90 4.25 22.69
CA GLY A 87 -14.35 3.41 23.79
C GLY A 87 -13.37 3.34 24.97
N THR A 88 -13.94 3.27 26.18
CA THR A 88 -13.36 3.10 27.52
C THR A 88 -12.15 3.98 27.86
N ALA A 89 -12.43 5.04 28.62
CA ALA A 89 -11.46 5.83 29.34
C ALA A 89 -10.66 4.95 30.32
N LYS A 90 -9.42 4.60 29.93
CA LYS A 90 -8.24 4.41 30.78
C LYS A 90 -7.08 4.00 29.87
N GLN A 91 -6.09 4.89 29.75
CA GLN A 91 -4.74 4.66 29.21
C GLN A 91 -4.58 3.38 28.36
N SER A 92 -5.02 3.41 27.10
CA SER A 92 -4.58 2.39 26.16
C SER A 92 -3.24 2.86 25.60
N ALA A 93 -2.16 2.25 26.06
CA ALA A 93 -0.78 2.54 25.64
C ALA A 93 -0.50 2.20 24.16
N THR A 94 -1.49 1.68 23.44
CA THR A 94 -1.42 1.33 22.03
C THR A 94 -1.93 2.50 21.16
N ALA A 95 -1.31 3.67 21.33
CA ALA A 95 -1.55 4.79 20.42
C ALA A 95 -1.07 4.38 19.02
N TYR A 96 -2.00 4.24 18.08
CA TYR A 96 -1.67 4.00 16.68
C TYR A 96 -0.76 5.12 16.19
N LYS A 97 0.33 4.73 15.51
CA LYS A 97 1.30 5.68 14.97
C LYS A 97 0.99 5.93 13.49
N PRO A 98 0.68 7.18 13.10
CA PRO A 98 0.43 7.52 11.71
C PRO A 98 1.59 7.14 10.80
N HIS A 99 1.25 6.58 9.64
CA HIS A 99 2.19 6.27 8.57
C HIS A 99 2.11 7.36 7.52
N TYR A 100 3.22 8.06 7.30
CA TYR A 100 3.35 9.03 6.23
C TYR A 100 4.07 8.37 5.06
N LEU A 101 3.43 8.42 3.89
CA LEU A 101 3.89 7.78 2.67
C LEU A 101 4.20 8.87 1.64
N LEU A 102 5.45 8.94 1.19
CA LEU A 102 5.87 9.79 0.09
C LEU A 102 6.28 8.90 -1.08
N GLN A 103 5.71 9.10 -2.25
CA GLN A 103 6.00 8.28 -3.42
C GLN A 103 6.22 9.13 -4.66
N GLY A 104 6.92 8.54 -5.62
CA GLY A 104 7.01 9.11 -6.95
C GLY A 104 7.59 8.12 -7.95
N GLY A 105 7.37 8.40 -9.22
CA GLY A 105 7.89 7.59 -10.30
C GLY A 105 7.80 8.30 -11.63
N TYR A 106 8.53 7.75 -12.59
CA TYR A 106 8.62 8.29 -13.95
C TYR A 106 8.53 7.15 -14.96
N LEU A 107 8.02 7.42 -16.15
CA LEU A 107 7.97 6.49 -17.28
C LEU A 107 8.82 7.05 -18.42
N MET A 108 9.95 6.39 -18.66
CA MET A 108 10.89 6.72 -19.73
C MET A 108 10.63 5.83 -20.93
N ASP A 109 10.43 6.42 -22.10
CA ASP A 109 10.39 5.68 -23.36
C ASP A 109 11.84 5.42 -23.82
N MET A 110 12.28 4.16 -23.79
CA MET A 110 13.63 3.72 -24.20
C MET A 110 13.59 3.10 -25.61
N GLY A 111 12.97 3.82 -26.55
CA GLY A 111 12.74 3.36 -27.92
C GLY A 111 11.27 3.06 -28.21
N ALA A 112 11.00 2.35 -29.31
CA ALA A 112 9.63 2.05 -29.74
C ALA A 112 8.95 0.96 -28.89
N ASP A 113 9.74 -0.01 -28.40
CA ASP A 113 9.22 -1.25 -27.81
C ASP A 113 9.57 -1.39 -26.33
N ILE A 114 10.35 -0.49 -25.74
CA ILE A 114 10.83 -0.62 -24.35
C ILE A 114 10.49 0.64 -23.58
N LYS A 115 9.85 0.48 -22.42
CA LYS A 115 9.66 1.56 -21.44
C LYS A 115 10.28 1.18 -20.12
N PHE A 116 10.90 2.14 -19.47
CA PHE A 116 11.49 1.99 -18.14
C PHE A 116 10.73 2.82 -17.13
N LYS A 117 10.25 2.18 -16.06
CA LYS A 117 9.47 2.78 -14.98
C LYS A 117 10.23 2.64 -13.65
N PRO A 118 11.15 3.57 -13.33
CA PRO A 118 11.67 3.72 -11.99
C PRO A 118 10.60 4.35 -11.09
N ASN A 119 10.47 3.85 -9.87
CA ASN A 119 9.64 4.47 -8.84
C ASN A 119 10.21 4.22 -7.45
N MET A 120 9.76 5.03 -6.49
CA MET A 120 10.16 4.91 -5.10
C MET A 120 8.99 5.21 -4.17
N LEU A 121 9.06 4.64 -2.97
CA LEU A 121 8.15 4.88 -1.86
C LEU A 121 8.97 5.03 -0.57
N ILE A 122 8.71 6.09 0.18
CA ILE A 122 9.29 6.34 1.49
C ILE A 122 8.17 6.22 2.51
N LYS A 123 8.37 5.38 3.52
CA LYS A 123 7.44 5.18 4.64
C LYS A 123 8.08 5.73 5.91
N TYR A 124 7.39 6.65 6.56
CA TYR A 124 7.82 7.25 7.82
C TYR A 124 6.77 7.05 8.91
N VAL A 125 7.24 6.58 10.07
CA VAL A 125 6.44 6.39 11.28
C VAL A 125 7.25 6.91 12.46
N ASN A 126 6.63 7.72 13.32
CA ASN A 126 7.34 8.30 14.45
C ASN A 126 7.86 7.21 15.42
N GLY A 127 9.18 7.17 15.63
CA GLY A 127 9.83 6.18 16.49
C GLY A 127 10.07 4.83 15.83
N SER A 128 10.02 4.76 14.50
CA SER A 128 10.52 3.64 13.69
C SER A 128 11.58 4.15 12.71
N PRO A 129 12.59 3.34 12.34
CA PRO A 129 13.44 3.64 11.18
C PRO A 129 12.61 3.90 9.92
N VAL A 130 13.06 4.86 9.11
CA VAL A 130 12.47 5.13 7.78
C VAL A 130 12.69 3.91 6.88
N GLN A 131 11.63 3.50 6.18
CA GLN A 131 11.71 2.47 5.15
C GLN A 131 11.62 3.11 3.76
N ILE A 132 12.46 2.66 2.85
CA ILE A 132 12.52 3.11 1.46
C ILE A 132 12.37 1.88 0.56
N ASP A 133 11.42 1.95 -0.35
CA ASP A 133 11.20 0.94 -1.39
C ASP A 133 11.61 1.58 -2.72
N LEU A 134 12.55 0.96 -3.42
CA LEU A 134 13.04 1.38 -4.74
C LEU A 134 12.68 0.31 -5.76
N ASN A 135 11.99 0.71 -6.84
CA ASN A 135 11.52 -0.22 -7.86
C ASN A 135 12.00 0.22 -9.25
N ALA A 136 12.38 -0.76 -10.06
CA ALA A 136 12.83 -0.59 -11.43
C ALA A 136 12.09 -1.61 -12.30
N ASN A 137 11.26 -1.14 -13.23
CA ASN A 137 10.44 -2.00 -14.09
C ASN A 137 10.66 -1.67 -15.56
N PHE A 138 10.76 -2.69 -16.39
CA PHE A 138 10.84 -2.58 -17.85
C PHE A 138 9.60 -3.19 -18.47
N LEU A 139 8.94 -2.44 -19.34
CA LEU A 139 7.82 -2.90 -20.15
C LEU A 139 8.29 -3.14 -21.59
N PHE A 140 8.19 -4.37 -22.05
CA PHE A 140 8.52 -4.79 -23.40
C PHE A 140 7.27 -4.98 -24.23
N LYS A 141 7.22 -4.32 -25.39
CA LYS A 141 6.15 -4.39 -26.40
C LYS A 141 4.76 -4.28 -25.80
N GLU A 142 4.61 -3.47 -24.75
CA GLU A 142 3.33 -3.26 -24.08
C GLU A 142 2.68 -4.54 -23.52
N THR A 143 3.47 -5.61 -23.36
CA THR A 143 2.97 -6.96 -23.07
C THR A 143 3.64 -7.59 -21.86
N ILE A 144 4.97 -7.42 -21.71
CA ILE A 144 5.73 -8.10 -20.66
C ILE A 144 6.35 -7.04 -19.75
N TRP A 145 6.08 -7.13 -18.46
CA TRP A 145 6.79 -6.40 -17.42
C TRP A 145 7.85 -7.30 -16.81
N LEU A 146 9.06 -6.78 -16.65
CA LEU A 146 10.12 -7.39 -15.84
C LEU A 146 10.66 -6.31 -14.91
N GLY A 147 10.84 -6.64 -13.64
CA GLY A 147 11.32 -5.65 -12.70
C GLY A 147 12.00 -6.24 -11.48
N ALA A 148 12.58 -5.33 -10.72
CA ALA A 148 13.15 -5.61 -9.42
C ALA A 148 12.73 -4.52 -8.43
N SER A 149 12.60 -4.92 -7.18
CA SER A 149 12.28 -4.09 -6.02
C SER A 149 13.37 -4.27 -4.98
N LEU A 150 13.75 -3.20 -4.31
CA LEU A 150 14.58 -3.21 -3.12
C LEU A 150 13.81 -2.53 -2.01
N ARG A 151 13.48 -3.29 -0.97
CA ARG A 151 12.85 -2.80 0.25
C ARG A 151 13.91 -2.69 1.33
N SER A 152 14.25 -1.46 1.72
CA SER A 152 15.35 -1.21 2.65
C SER A 152 15.16 -2.00 3.95
N MET A 153 16.21 -2.71 4.37
CA MET A 153 16.23 -3.52 5.60
C MET A 153 15.23 -4.69 5.63
N ASP A 154 14.60 -5.02 4.51
CA ASP A 154 13.59 -6.06 4.43
C ASP A 154 13.90 -7.10 3.35
N SER A 155 13.79 -6.73 2.08
CA SER A 155 13.81 -7.69 0.96
C SER A 155 14.38 -7.11 -0.34
N VAL A 156 14.71 -8.02 -1.25
CA VAL A 156 14.89 -7.76 -2.67
C VAL A 156 13.86 -8.60 -3.40
N ASP A 157 13.07 -8.03 -4.30
CA ASP A 157 12.01 -8.74 -4.98
C ASP A 157 12.26 -8.75 -6.48
N LEU A 158 11.98 -9.88 -7.13
CA LEU A 158 11.93 -9.98 -8.59
C LEU A 158 10.48 -10.14 -9.02
N LEU A 159 10.10 -9.44 -10.09
CA LEU A 159 8.74 -9.47 -10.62
C LEU A 159 8.73 -9.67 -12.13
N ALA A 160 7.77 -10.46 -12.60
CA ALA A 160 7.47 -10.64 -14.00
C ALA A 160 5.95 -10.64 -14.19
N GLU A 161 5.46 -9.86 -15.16
CA GLU A 161 4.04 -9.84 -15.51
C GLU A 161 3.85 -9.97 -17.02
N ILE A 162 2.75 -10.57 -17.42
CA ILE A 162 2.37 -10.71 -18.83
C ILE A 162 0.91 -10.31 -19.04
N GLN A 163 0.69 -9.46 -20.03
CA GLN A 163 -0.63 -9.11 -20.53
C GLN A 163 -1.13 -10.22 -21.45
N LEU A 164 -2.02 -11.08 -20.96
CA LEU A 164 -2.56 -12.21 -21.71
C LEU A 164 -3.65 -11.77 -22.71
N SER A 165 -4.43 -10.75 -22.34
CA SER A 165 -5.44 -10.10 -23.18
C SER A 165 -5.63 -8.65 -22.73
N PRO A 166 -6.33 -7.77 -23.47
CA PRO A 166 -6.55 -6.37 -23.04
C PRO A 166 -7.20 -6.21 -21.65
N ASN A 167 -7.84 -7.26 -21.16
CA ASN A 167 -8.59 -7.30 -19.91
C ASN A 167 -7.95 -8.19 -18.84
N LEU A 168 -6.97 -9.03 -19.20
CA LEU A 168 -6.38 -10.02 -18.29
C LEU A 168 -4.86 -9.90 -18.29
N GLN A 169 -4.30 -9.75 -17.09
CA GLN A 169 -2.86 -9.74 -16.84
C GLN A 169 -2.54 -10.71 -15.71
N LEU A 170 -1.45 -11.46 -15.86
CA LEU A 170 -0.93 -12.39 -14.86
C LEU A 170 0.45 -11.92 -14.42
N GLY A 171 0.66 -11.85 -13.11
CA GLY A 171 1.93 -11.49 -12.49
C GLY A 171 2.45 -12.60 -11.60
N TYR A 172 3.77 -12.67 -11.49
CA TYR A 172 4.48 -13.51 -10.55
C TYR A 172 5.62 -12.70 -9.93
N SER A 173 5.76 -12.82 -8.61
CA SER A 173 6.87 -12.24 -7.87
C SER A 173 7.49 -13.24 -6.92
N TYR A 174 8.76 -13.02 -6.65
CA TYR A 174 9.49 -13.72 -5.60
C TYR A 174 10.20 -12.70 -4.71
N ASP A 175 9.82 -12.66 -3.44
CA ASP A 175 10.39 -11.78 -2.41
C ASP A 175 11.55 -12.54 -1.74
N PHE A 176 12.78 -12.02 -1.87
CA PHE A 176 13.95 -12.53 -1.18
C PHE A 176 14.14 -11.75 0.11
N THR A 177 13.76 -12.34 1.24
CA THR A 177 14.00 -11.76 2.57
C THR A 177 15.50 -11.59 2.81
N THR A 178 15.94 -10.35 3.04
CA THR A 178 17.34 -9.98 3.37
C THR A 178 17.51 -9.54 4.83
N SER A 179 16.41 -9.36 5.54
CA SER A 179 16.39 -8.97 6.94
C SER A 179 16.82 -10.09 7.88
N ARG A 180 16.84 -9.81 9.19
CA ARG A 180 17.10 -10.82 10.23
C ARG A 180 16.11 -12.00 10.20
N LEU A 181 14.97 -11.84 9.52
CA LEU A 181 13.99 -12.90 9.29
C LEU A 181 14.49 -13.96 8.29
N ALA A 182 15.50 -13.66 7.46
CA ALA A 182 16.08 -14.63 6.52
C ALA A 182 16.64 -15.89 7.21
N ALA A 183 16.89 -15.83 8.53
CA ALA A 183 17.32 -16.99 9.32
C ALA A 183 16.19 -18.03 9.55
N VAL A 184 14.93 -17.60 9.45
CA VAL A 184 13.73 -18.41 9.75
C VAL A 184 12.72 -18.45 8.60
N GLU A 185 12.89 -17.58 7.60
CA GLU A 185 12.06 -17.46 6.42
C GLU A 185 12.95 -17.47 5.16
N ARG A 186 12.51 -18.10 4.08
CA ARG A 186 13.26 -18.22 2.82
C ARG A 186 12.61 -17.45 1.67
N GLY A 187 11.86 -16.39 1.98
CA GLY A 187 11.09 -15.62 1.01
C GLY A 187 9.76 -16.25 0.65
N SER A 188 9.03 -15.59 -0.26
CA SER A 188 7.66 -15.95 -0.64
C SER A 188 7.45 -15.89 -2.15
N HIS A 189 6.63 -16.82 -2.66
CA HIS A 189 6.17 -16.82 -4.05
C HIS A 189 4.76 -16.22 -4.10
N GLU A 190 4.56 -15.22 -4.94
CA GLU A 190 3.28 -14.55 -5.09
C GLU A 190 2.80 -14.63 -6.55
N ILE A 191 1.50 -14.84 -6.73
CA ILE A 191 0.84 -14.87 -8.03
C ILE A 191 -0.29 -13.85 -7.99
N VAL A 192 -0.30 -12.93 -8.96
CA VAL A 192 -1.27 -11.85 -9.06
C VAL A 192 -2.08 -12.00 -10.34
N LEU A 193 -3.41 -11.91 -10.23
CA LEU A 193 -4.31 -11.90 -11.38
C LEU A 193 -5.05 -10.57 -11.45
N ASN A 194 -4.80 -9.82 -12.51
CA ASN A 194 -5.44 -8.53 -12.77
C ASN A 194 -6.48 -8.67 -13.86
N PHE A 195 -7.75 -8.37 -13.54
CA PHE A 195 -8.85 -8.36 -14.50
C PHE A 195 -9.48 -6.96 -14.60
N ARG A 196 -9.55 -6.42 -15.82
CA ARG A 196 -10.13 -5.10 -16.10
C ARG A 196 -11.47 -5.26 -16.82
N PHE A 197 -12.54 -4.73 -16.24
CA PHE A 197 -13.84 -4.69 -16.91
C PHE A 197 -13.88 -3.55 -17.94
N SER A 198 -14.14 -3.87 -19.20
CA SER A 198 -14.38 -2.86 -20.23
C SER A 198 -15.84 -2.45 -20.24
N THR A 199 -16.12 -1.14 -20.24
CA THR A 199 -17.48 -0.62 -20.41
C THR A 199 -17.80 -0.48 -21.89
N ARG A 200 -19.08 -0.65 -22.24
CA ARG A 200 -19.61 -0.84 -23.61
C ARG A 200 -19.24 0.25 -24.65
N ASN A 201 -18.68 1.38 -24.22
CA ASN A 201 -18.34 2.54 -25.06
C ASN A 201 -16.84 2.93 -25.06
N SER A 202 -15.94 2.11 -24.52
CA SER A 202 -14.50 2.41 -24.53
C SER A 202 -13.80 1.64 -25.65
N SER A 203 -13.52 2.30 -26.77
CA SER A 203 -12.81 1.71 -27.93
C SER A 203 -11.31 1.51 -27.68
N SER A 204 -10.76 2.02 -26.58
CA SER A 204 -9.44 1.64 -26.08
C SER A 204 -9.45 1.68 -24.56
N THR A 205 -9.07 0.59 -23.89
CA THR A 205 -8.73 0.65 -22.47
C THR A 205 -7.55 1.61 -22.32
N PRO A 206 -7.70 2.75 -21.63
CA PRO A 206 -6.59 3.66 -21.43
C PRO A 206 -5.47 2.91 -20.71
N LYS A 207 -4.27 2.99 -21.25
CA LYS A 207 -3.10 2.37 -20.65
C LYS A 207 -2.69 3.20 -19.43
N CYS A 208 -3.15 2.78 -18.26
CA CYS A 208 -2.66 3.30 -16.99
C CYS A 208 -1.33 2.62 -16.67
N TYR A 209 -0.23 3.35 -16.86
CA TYR A 209 1.10 2.92 -16.39
C TYR A 209 1.32 3.27 -14.92
N PHE A 210 0.47 4.12 -14.34
CA PHE A 210 0.46 4.58 -12.96
C PHE A 210 -0.90 4.31 -12.33
#